data_AF-I8AFR5-F1
#
_entry.id   AF-I8AFR5-F1
#
_cell.length_a   1.000
_cell.length_b   1.000
_cell.length_c   1.000
_cell.angle_alpha   90.00
_cell.angle_beta   90.00
_cell.angle_gamma   90.00
#
_symmetry.space_group_name_H-M   'P 1'
#
loop_
_entity.id
_entity.type
_entity.pdbx_description
1 polymer ?
#
loop_
_entity_poly.entity_id
_entity_poly.type
_entity_poly.pdbx_seq_one_letter_code
_entity_poly.pdbx_strand_id
1 'polypeptide(L)'
;MRNQLCKAENCIETIELNRKFTQGAKEKIESLHEDEKKGIQRNPRDNISIIKSVHNRIFNYATENLRAKYSMGADISSLEEDFLQAVSVIDGMGEETMGYTNLLWLISVGVLLEVDRCHLEKLNQKAVQDQERDAVIHYLLSACGFGKPQITATYKKENPYAKTRKIIELARTDREAASKRLTQYMKKEWYKGHHDVGWRNAHKDSDYVGFWSFETAAIAKILQLDDAALEKNNHYPYELAHYKRGMTFRDVTFVDELIEEETGVPGIPAQPALEPMIPVTYHAWINELIVDYKQLDARAFFEKYNEALVLDEIWDSFEAYEEHHASKDRLGMLLVFALEAKEWILQLDYKEDIEDHVDFMKNAWKGQSTKLLEFELVDNDQAYFALVPVTAPVTNWFEVKVEQAVVVREEE
;
A
#
# COMPACT_ATOMS: atom_id res chain seq x y z
N MET A 1 3.52 8.93 -27.31
CA MET A 1 3.45 8.65 -25.87
C MET A 1 2.14 7.92 -25.59
N ARG A 2 2.18 6.82 -24.82
CA ARG A 2 0.98 6.12 -24.34
C ARG A 2 0.37 6.80 -23.11
N ASN A 3 1.22 7.33 -22.22
CA ASN A 3 0.78 8.16 -21.10
C ASN A 3 0.92 9.64 -21.48
N GLN A 4 -0.18 10.38 -21.43
CA GLN A 4 -0.26 11.79 -21.81
C GLN A 4 0.28 12.73 -20.71
N LEU A 5 0.40 12.25 -19.47
CA LEU A 5 1.00 12.99 -18.36
C LEU A 5 2.53 12.90 -18.34
N CYS A 6 3.12 11.94 -19.08
CA CYS A 6 4.56 11.78 -19.17
C CYS A 6 5.20 12.73 -20.19
N LYS A 7 6.40 13.21 -19.88
CA LYS A 7 7.29 13.88 -20.84
C LYS A 7 8.24 12.87 -21.45
N ALA A 8 8.40 12.93 -22.78
CA ALA A 8 9.29 12.01 -23.49
C ALA A 8 10.75 12.17 -23.03
N GLU A 9 11.19 13.42 -22.79
CA GLU A 9 12.56 13.69 -22.33
C GLU A 9 12.84 13.01 -20.99
N ASN A 10 11.92 13.11 -20.03
CA ASN A 10 12.06 12.47 -18.71
C ASN A 10 12.20 10.94 -18.86
N CYS A 11 11.34 10.29 -19.67
CA CYS A 11 11.45 8.85 -19.88
C CYS A 11 12.79 8.44 -20.52
N ILE A 12 13.29 9.22 -21.49
CA ILE A 12 14.58 8.97 -22.13
C ILE A 12 15.72 9.13 -21.13
N GLU A 13 15.74 10.22 -20.38
CA GLU A 13 16.75 10.51 -19.36
C GLU A 13 16.78 9.41 -18.29
N THR A 14 15.62 8.99 -17.78
CA THR A 14 15.50 7.89 -16.82
C THR A 14 16.12 6.61 -17.39
N ILE A 15 15.78 6.22 -18.62
CA ILE A 15 16.32 5.00 -19.25
C ILE A 15 17.84 5.07 -19.42
N GLU A 16 18.38 6.21 -19.84
CA GLU A 16 19.82 6.41 -20.03
C GLU A 16 20.58 6.36 -18.69
N LEU A 17 20.08 7.05 -17.67
CA LEU A 17 20.65 7.04 -16.33
C LEU A 17 20.62 5.65 -15.71
N ASN A 18 19.48 4.97 -15.79
CA ASN A 18 19.29 3.63 -15.25
C ASN A 18 20.20 2.60 -15.92
N ARG A 19 20.43 2.71 -17.24
CA ARG A 19 21.42 1.86 -17.94
C ARG A 19 22.83 2.09 -17.42
N LYS A 20 23.24 3.35 -17.25
CA LYS A 20 24.56 3.69 -16.70
C LYS A 20 24.72 3.20 -15.26
N PHE A 21 23.72 3.42 -14.40
CA PHE A 21 23.75 2.98 -13.00
C PHE A 21 23.70 1.46 -12.87
N THR A 22 22.96 0.78 -13.74
CA THR A 22 22.97 -0.69 -13.83
C THR A 22 24.38 -1.20 -14.12
N GLN A 23 25.07 -0.62 -15.10
CA GLN A 23 26.42 -1.07 -15.46
C GLN A 23 27.40 -0.91 -14.29
N GLY A 24 27.41 0.26 -13.65
CA GLY A 24 28.24 0.48 -12.46
C GLY A 24 27.84 -0.41 -11.26
N ALA A 25 26.56 -0.74 -11.12
CA ALA A 25 26.09 -1.68 -10.10
C ALA A 25 26.62 -3.11 -10.33
N LYS A 26 26.65 -3.58 -11.58
CA LYS A 26 27.21 -4.90 -11.94
C LYS A 26 28.70 -4.97 -11.64
N GLU A 27 29.47 -3.97 -12.06
CA GLU A 27 30.91 -3.86 -11.76
C GLU A 27 31.19 -3.85 -10.25
N LYS A 28 30.34 -3.14 -9.48
CA LYS A 28 30.41 -3.12 -8.02
C LYS A 28 30.15 -4.50 -7.41
N ILE A 29 29.15 -5.23 -7.89
CA ILE A 29 28.86 -6.60 -7.43
C ILE A 29 30.06 -7.52 -7.69
N GLU A 30 30.64 -7.47 -8.90
CA GLU A 30 31.82 -8.27 -9.26
C GLU A 30 33.02 -7.97 -8.34
N SER A 31 33.32 -6.69 -8.13
CA SER A 31 34.40 -6.28 -7.22
C SER A 31 34.18 -6.75 -5.78
N LEU A 32 32.95 -6.68 -5.27
CA LEU A 32 32.64 -7.13 -3.92
C LEU A 32 32.72 -8.65 -3.78
N HIS A 33 32.32 -9.41 -4.81
CA HIS A 33 32.53 -10.86 -4.84
C HIS A 33 34.01 -11.25 -4.83
N GLU A 34 34.88 -10.47 -5.48
CA GLU A 34 36.33 -10.69 -5.39
C GLU A 34 36.88 -10.38 -4.00
N ASP A 35 36.41 -9.31 -3.38
CA ASP A 35 36.80 -8.95 -2.01
C ASP A 35 36.38 -10.05 -1.02
N GLU A 36 35.18 -10.61 -1.17
CA GLU A 36 34.71 -11.76 -0.38
C GLU A 36 35.62 -12.99 -0.53
N LYS A 37 36.02 -13.31 -1.76
CA LYS A 37 36.96 -14.43 -2.02
C LYS A 37 38.33 -14.21 -1.37
N LYS A 38 38.73 -12.96 -1.17
CA LYS A 38 40.02 -12.57 -0.56
C LYS A 38 39.90 -12.29 0.95
N GLY A 39 38.70 -12.33 1.53
CA GLY A 39 38.44 -11.96 2.93
C GLY A 39 38.65 -10.48 3.21
N ILE A 40 38.43 -9.61 2.23
CA ILE A 40 38.65 -8.16 2.32
C ILE A 40 37.32 -7.46 2.62
N GLN A 41 37.26 -6.67 3.70
CA GLN A 41 36.11 -5.84 4.05
C GLN A 41 36.47 -4.36 3.91
N ARG A 42 35.95 -3.68 2.87
CA ARG A 42 36.27 -2.25 2.59
C ARG A 42 35.27 -1.27 3.20
N ASN A 43 34.04 -1.71 3.47
CA ASN A 43 32.94 -0.87 3.93
C ASN A 43 32.57 -1.21 5.39
N PRO A 44 31.86 -0.32 6.11
CA PRO A 44 31.34 -0.66 7.43
C PRO A 44 30.26 -1.77 7.40
N ARG A 45 29.39 -1.75 6.38
CA ARG A 45 28.39 -2.81 6.13
C ARG A 45 29.07 -3.97 5.40
N ASP A 46 28.76 -5.21 5.77
CA ASP A 46 29.36 -6.41 5.16
C ASP A 46 29.10 -6.49 3.65
N ASN A 47 30.04 -7.07 2.91
CA ASN A 47 29.98 -7.09 1.45
C ASN A 47 28.73 -7.84 0.93
N ILE A 48 28.30 -8.93 1.58
CA ILE A 48 27.13 -9.71 1.16
C ILE A 48 25.85 -8.88 1.25
N SER A 49 25.64 -8.17 2.36
CA SER A 49 24.51 -7.25 2.51
C SER A 49 24.54 -6.10 1.50
N ILE A 50 25.73 -5.58 1.17
CA ILE A 50 25.87 -4.56 0.12
C ILE A 50 25.50 -5.17 -1.25
N ILE A 51 25.96 -6.37 -1.56
CA ILE A 51 25.64 -7.06 -2.82
C ILE A 51 24.13 -7.24 -2.97
N LYS A 52 23.43 -7.69 -1.92
CA LYS A 52 21.96 -7.83 -1.92
C LYS A 52 21.25 -6.52 -2.22
N SER A 53 21.64 -5.44 -1.53
CA SER A 53 21.09 -4.11 -1.76
C SER A 53 21.38 -3.59 -3.18
N VAL A 54 22.54 -3.89 -3.76
CA VAL A 54 22.88 -3.50 -5.13
C VAL A 54 22.06 -4.29 -6.17
N HIS A 55 21.76 -5.57 -5.94
CA HIS A 55 20.81 -6.31 -6.77
C HIS A 55 19.41 -5.68 -6.74
N ASN A 56 18.91 -5.27 -5.56
CA ASN A 56 17.63 -4.59 -5.42
C ASN A 56 17.60 -3.25 -6.21
N ARG A 57 18.72 -2.52 -6.28
CA ARG A 57 18.81 -1.33 -7.13
C ARG A 57 18.69 -1.65 -8.62
N ILE A 58 19.36 -2.71 -9.10
CA ILE A 58 19.24 -3.14 -10.50
C ILE A 58 17.79 -3.54 -10.83
N PHE A 59 17.13 -4.22 -9.90
CA PHE A 59 15.71 -4.57 -10.01
C PHE A 59 14.81 -3.34 -10.18
N ASN A 60 15.00 -2.31 -9.34
CA ASN A 60 14.23 -1.08 -9.41
C ASN A 60 14.45 -0.33 -10.73
N TYR A 61 15.70 -0.20 -11.18
CA TYR A 61 16.03 0.41 -12.47
C TYR A 61 15.38 -0.31 -13.65
N ALA A 62 15.40 -1.64 -13.66
CA ALA A 62 14.78 -2.43 -14.72
C ALA A 62 13.25 -2.27 -14.73
N THR A 63 12.61 -2.29 -13.56
CA THR A 63 11.16 -2.09 -13.43
C THR A 63 10.75 -0.68 -13.87
N GLU A 64 11.55 0.34 -13.55
CA GLU A 64 11.32 1.71 -13.98
C GLU A 64 11.53 1.90 -15.48
N ASN A 65 12.59 1.32 -16.06
CA ASN A 65 12.83 1.31 -17.51
C ASN A 65 11.65 0.71 -18.26
N LEU A 66 11.10 -0.39 -17.76
CA LEU A 66 9.93 -1.03 -18.34
C LEU A 66 8.74 -0.08 -18.42
N ARG A 67 8.45 0.63 -17.32
CA ARG A 67 7.38 1.65 -17.29
C ARG A 67 7.68 2.81 -18.24
N ALA A 68 8.90 3.34 -18.22
CA ALA A 68 9.32 4.44 -19.07
C ALA A 68 9.22 4.09 -20.56
N LYS A 69 9.71 2.91 -20.97
CA LYS A 69 9.59 2.38 -22.33
C LYS A 69 8.12 2.22 -22.75
N TYR A 70 7.27 1.70 -21.86
CA TYR A 70 5.86 1.56 -22.18
C TYR A 70 5.19 2.93 -22.34
N SER A 71 5.40 3.86 -21.40
CA SER A 71 4.90 5.24 -21.43
C SER A 71 5.32 6.00 -22.67
N MET A 72 6.57 5.82 -23.13
CA MET A 72 7.05 6.52 -24.32
C MET A 72 6.50 6.00 -25.64
N GLY A 73 5.80 4.86 -25.64
CA GLY A 73 5.31 4.24 -26.86
C GLY A 73 6.33 3.33 -27.54
N ALA A 74 7.34 2.81 -26.81
CA ALA A 74 8.27 1.84 -27.35
C ALA A 74 7.55 0.55 -27.77
N ASP A 75 8.17 -0.21 -28.67
CA ASP A 75 7.64 -1.52 -29.06
C ASP A 75 7.50 -2.44 -27.84
N ILE A 76 6.38 -3.18 -27.75
CA ILE A 76 6.09 -4.02 -26.57
C ILE A 76 7.14 -5.11 -26.39
N SER A 77 7.71 -5.66 -27.48
CA SER A 77 8.74 -6.68 -27.39
C SER A 77 10.00 -6.16 -26.71
N SER A 78 10.25 -4.85 -26.74
CA SER A 78 11.41 -4.23 -26.08
C SER A 78 11.31 -4.20 -24.56
N LEU A 79 10.13 -4.47 -23.99
CA LEU A 79 9.91 -4.57 -22.54
C LEU A 79 10.41 -5.90 -21.97
N GLU A 80 10.50 -6.95 -22.80
CA GLU A 80 10.94 -8.27 -22.37
C GLU A 80 12.39 -8.23 -21.85
N GLU A 81 13.26 -7.39 -22.42
CA GLU A 81 14.63 -7.20 -21.95
C GLU A 81 14.69 -6.71 -20.50
N ASP A 82 13.97 -5.63 -20.17
CA ASP A 82 13.96 -5.09 -18.81
C ASP A 82 13.24 -6.02 -17.83
N PHE A 83 12.18 -6.70 -18.29
CA PHE A 83 11.49 -7.71 -17.48
C PHE A 83 12.46 -8.84 -17.09
N LEU A 84 13.17 -9.42 -18.06
CA LEU A 84 14.13 -10.48 -17.81
C LEU A 84 15.29 -10.00 -16.94
N GLN A 85 15.74 -8.76 -17.14
CA GLN A 85 16.74 -8.15 -16.27
C GLN A 85 16.26 -8.06 -14.81
N ALA A 86 15.04 -7.58 -14.57
CA ALA A 86 14.46 -7.50 -13.23
C ALA A 86 14.38 -8.90 -12.59
N VAL A 87 13.90 -9.91 -13.34
CA VAL A 87 13.81 -11.30 -12.86
C VAL A 87 15.19 -11.93 -12.61
N SER A 88 16.21 -11.55 -13.38
CA SER A 88 17.55 -12.15 -13.27
C SER A 88 18.26 -11.86 -11.95
N VAL A 89 17.92 -10.75 -11.29
CA VAL A 89 18.59 -10.30 -10.05
C VAL A 89 17.85 -10.69 -8.78
N ILE A 90 16.64 -11.25 -8.86
CA ILE A 90 15.80 -11.62 -7.69
C ILE A 90 16.57 -12.52 -6.71
N ASP A 91 17.22 -13.56 -7.21
CA ASP A 91 17.95 -14.51 -6.37
C ASP A 91 19.11 -13.81 -5.60
N GLY A 92 19.74 -12.81 -6.23
CA GLY A 92 20.82 -12.02 -5.64
C GLY A 92 20.36 -11.00 -4.59
N MET A 93 19.05 -10.70 -4.52
CA MET A 93 18.48 -9.80 -3.51
C MET A 93 18.39 -10.45 -2.12
N GLY A 94 18.34 -11.79 -2.03
CA GLY A 94 18.14 -12.50 -0.76
C GLY A 94 16.86 -12.05 -0.07
N GLU A 95 16.98 -11.60 1.18
CA GLU A 95 15.90 -11.10 2.05
C GLU A 95 15.44 -9.67 1.75
N GLU A 96 16.11 -8.93 0.86
CA GLU A 96 15.65 -7.59 0.46
C GLU A 96 14.28 -7.69 -0.22
N THR A 97 13.33 -6.86 0.20
CA THR A 97 11.95 -6.88 -0.35
C THR A 97 11.92 -6.23 -1.74
N MET A 98 11.08 -6.74 -2.65
CA MET A 98 10.84 -6.08 -3.95
C MET A 98 9.96 -4.83 -3.85
N GLY A 99 9.26 -4.66 -2.73
CA GLY A 99 8.15 -3.71 -2.58
C GLY A 99 6.87 -4.24 -3.23
N TYR A 100 5.75 -4.03 -2.55
CA TYR A 100 4.43 -4.56 -2.94
C TYR A 100 4.06 -4.19 -4.39
N THR A 101 4.16 -2.89 -4.74
CA THR A 101 3.77 -2.39 -6.06
C THR A 101 4.62 -2.98 -7.18
N ASN A 102 5.93 -3.09 -7.00
CA ASN A 102 6.81 -3.66 -8.02
C ASN A 102 6.55 -5.16 -8.24
N LEU A 103 6.30 -5.91 -7.15
CA LEU A 103 5.94 -7.34 -7.25
C LEU A 103 4.63 -7.51 -8.01
N LEU A 104 3.59 -6.76 -7.64
CA LEU A 104 2.29 -6.75 -8.32
C LEU A 104 2.44 -6.42 -9.81
N TRP A 105 3.20 -5.36 -10.13
CA TRP A 105 3.46 -4.95 -11.51
C TRP A 105 4.21 -6.01 -12.31
N LEU A 106 5.30 -6.58 -11.79
CA LEU A 106 6.05 -7.59 -12.54
C LEU A 106 5.27 -8.87 -12.74
N ILE A 107 4.51 -9.36 -11.75
CA ILE A 107 3.64 -10.52 -11.96
C ILE A 107 2.63 -10.21 -13.08
N SER A 108 2.02 -9.03 -13.04
CA SER A 108 1.04 -8.60 -14.03
C SER A 108 1.65 -8.47 -15.42
N VAL A 109 2.81 -7.84 -15.54
CA VAL A 109 3.54 -7.70 -16.81
C VAL A 109 3.99 -9.05 -17.34
N GLY A 110 4.45 -9.97 -16.47
CA GLY A 110 4.79 -11.35 -16.87
C GLY A 110 3.60 -12.09 -17.47
N VAL A 111 2.40 -11.90 -16.90
CA VAL A 111 1.14 -12.42 -17.48
C VAL A 111 0.84 -11.79 -18.83
N LEU A 112 0.99 -10.47 -18.95
CA LEU A 112 0.67 -9.75 -20.18
C LEU A 112 1.65 -10.03 -21.33
N LEU A 113 2.93 -10.17 -21.02
CA LEU A 113 3.99 -10.56 -21.96
C LEU A 113 3.97 -12.07 -22.27
N GLU A 114 3.20 -12.85 -21.52
CA GLU A 114 3.14 -14.31 -21.60
C GLU A 114 4.54 -14.94 -21.56
N VAL A 115 5.30 -14.54 -20.54
CA VAL A 115 6.67 -15.03 -20.34
C VAL A 115 6.69 -16.51 -19.96
N ASP A 116 7.84 -17.15 -20.17
CA ASP A 116 8.03 -18.53 -19.76
C ASP A 116 7.71 -18.74 -18.28
N ARG A 117 7.07 -19.88 -17.98
CA ARG A 117 6.63 -20.27 -16.64
C ARG A 117 7.74 -20.17 -15.59
N CYS A 118 9.00 -20.41 -15.97
CA CYS A 118 10.14 -20.31 -15.05
C CYS A 118 10.36 -18.90 -14.49
N HIS A 119 10.04 -17.84 -15.24
CA HIS A 119 10.15 -16.46 -14.77
C HIS A 119 9.03 -16.13 -13.78
N LEU A 120 7.80 -16.58 -14.05
CA LEU A 120 6.69 -16.44 -13.10
C LEU A 120 6.90 -17.26 -11.83
N GLU A 121 7.53 -18.44 -11.93
CA GLU A 121 7.89 -19.27 -10.78
C GLU A 121 8.86 -18.53 -9.85
N LYS A 122 9.85 -17.78 -10.38
CA LYS A 122 10.74 -16.94 -9.56
C LYS A 122 9.98 -15.85 -8.80
N LEU A 123 9.05 -15.18 -9.47
CA LEU A 123 8.20 -14.17 -8.82
C LEU A 123 7.30 -14.79 -7.75
N ASN A 124 6.73 -15.97 -8.01
CA ASN A 124 5.96 -16.73 -7.04
C ASN A 124 6.79 -17.11 -5.80
N GLN A 125 8.02 -17.61 -6.01
CA GLN A 125 8.92 -17.95 -4.90
C GLN A 125 9.25 -16.74 -4.04
N LYS A 126 9.48 -15.58 -4.67
CA LYS A 126 9.73 -14.34 -3.92
C LYS A 126 8.49 -13.84 -3.19
N ALA A 127 7.29 -13.93 -3.78
CA ALA A 127 6.03 -13.62 -3.07
C ALA A 127 5.82 -14.50 -1.84
N VAL A 128 6.15 -15.80 -1.94
CA VAL A 128 6.10 -16.74 -0.79
C VAL A 128 7.15 -16.37 0.27
N GLN A 129 8.38 -16.05 -0.15
CA GLN A 129 9.46 -15.63 0.75
C GLN A 129 9.09 -14.36 1.53
N ASP A 130 8.50 -13.37 0.84
CA ASP A 130 8.09 -12.09 1.42
C ASP A 130 6.74 -12.21 2.19
N GLN A 131 6.17 -13.42 2.29
CA GLN A 131 4.89 -13.72 2.95
C GLN A 131 3.75 -12.84 2.46
N GLU A 132 3.72 -12.55 1.16
CA GLU A 132 2.76 -11.62 0.59
C GLU A 132 1.34 -12.21 0.63
N ARG A 133 0.47 -11.58 1.44
CA ARG A 133 -0.94 -11.95 1.60
C ARG A 133 -1.82 -10.94 0.86
N ASP A 134 -1.81 -11.03 -0.46
CA ASP A 134 -2.63 -10.17 -1.31
C ASP A 134 -3.43 -10.97 -2.35
N ALA A 135 -4.73 -10.69 -2.38
CA ALA A 135 -5.71 -11.36 -3.21
C ALA A 135 -5.48 -11.14 -4.71
N VAL A 136 -4.99 -9.97 -5.14
CA VAL A 136 -4.72 -9.72 -6.55
C VAL A 136 -3.47 -10.49 -6.99
N ILE A 137 -2.41 -10.46 -6.18
CA ILE A 137 -1.19 -11.26 -6.43
C ILE A 137 -1.54 -12.75 -6.48
N HIS A 138 -2.29 -13.25 -5.49
CA HIS A 138 -2.72 -14.66 -5.45
C HIS A 138 -3.61 -15.02 -6.64
N TYR A 139 -4.51 -14.14 -7.07
CA TYR A 139 -5.35 -14.39 -8.24
C TYR A 139 -4.52 -14.55 -9.51
N LEU A 140 -3.59 -13.62 -9.78
CA LEU A 140 -2.73 -13.66 -10.97
C LEU A 140 -1.84 -14.91 -10.99
N LEU A 141 -1.20 -15.24 -9.88
CA LEU A 141 -0.35 -16.44 -9.78
C LEU A 141 -1.18 -17.74 -9.88
N SER A 142 -2.36 -17.78 -9.24
CA SER A 142 -3.24 -18.95 -9.28
C SER A 142 -3.83 -19.20 -10.67
N ALA A 143 -4.17 -18.13 -11.40
CA ALA A 143 -4.59 -18.21 -12.80
C ALA A 143 -3.47 -18.80 -13.69
N CYS A 144 -2.20 -18.50 -13.41
CA CYS A 144 -1.04 -19.12 -14.05
C CYS A 144 -0.71 -20.54 -13.53
N GLY A 145 -1.50 -21.04 -12.59
CA GLY A 145 -1.42 -22.40 -12.09
C GLY A 145 -0.45 -22.63 -10.94
N PHE A 146 -0.02 -21.58 -10.24
CA PHE A 146 0.70 -21.68 -8.98
C PHE A 146 -0.28 -21.73 -7.79
N GLY A 147 0.05 -22.41 -6.69
CA GLY A 147 -0.82 -22.47 -5.52
C GLY A 147 -2.21 -23.10 -5.77
N LYS A 148 -3.16 -22.76 -4.89
CA LYS A 148 -4.54 -23.30 -4.89
C LYS A 148 -5.48 -22.42 -5.75
N PRO A 149 -6.50 -23.01 -6.40
CA PRO A 149 -7.51 -22.26 -7.17
C PRO A 149 -8.55 -21.54 -6.30
N GLN A 150 -8.53 -21.76 -4.98
CA GLN A 150 -9.35 -21.06 -4.01
C GLN A 150 -8.43 -20.13 -3.22
N ILE A 151 -8.72 -18.83 -3.25
CA ILE A 151 -7.90 -17.78 -2.63
C ILE A 151 -8.76 -16.97 -1.65
N THR A 152 -8.15 -16.47 -0.57
CA THR A 152 -8.83 -15.60 0.39
C THR A 152 -8.85 -14.15 -0.12
N ALA A 153 -9.90 -13.41 0.25
CA ALA A 153 -10.05 -11.99 -0.08
C ALA A 153 -9.29 -11.08 0.92
N THR A 154 -8.00 -11.33 1.09
CA THR A 154 -7.10 -10.54 1.97
C THR A 154 -6.31 -9.57 1.10
N TYR A 155 -6.18 -8.31 1.49
CA TYR A 155 -5.51 -7.28 0.68
C TYR A 155 -4.44 -6.56 1.50
N LYS A 156 -3.26 -6.37 0.92
CA LYS A 156 -2.22 -5.53 1.53
C LYS A 156 -2.55 -4.05 1.40
N LYS A 157 -3.23 -3.67 0.31
CA LYS A 157 -3.86 -2.37 0.11
C LYS A 157 -5.30 -2.58 -0.36
N GLU A 158 -6.27 -2.28 0.49
CA GLU A 158 -7.68 -2.61 0.21
C GLU A 158 -8.27 -1.70 -0.88
N ASN A 159 -8.13 -0.38 -0.77
CA ASN A 159 -8.51 0.55 -1.84
C ASN A 159 -7.29 0.83 -2.73
N PRO A 160 -7.34 0.58 -4.07
CA PRO A 160 -8.51 0.20 -4.85
C PRO A 160 -8.66 -1.32 -5.07
N TYR A 161 -7.66 -2.12 -4.72
CA TYR A 161 -7.53 -3.51 -5.19
C TYR A 161 -8.67 -4.45 -4.78
N ALA A 162 -9.33 -4.25 -3.64
CA ALA A 162 -10.49 -5.05 -3.22
C ALA A 162 -11.67 -4.98 -4.18
N LYS A 163 -11.81 -3.87 -4.91
CA LYS A 163 -12.85 -3.67 -5.92
C LYS A 163 -12.70 -4.63 -7.12
N THR A 164 -11.50 -5.19 -7.35
CA THR A 164 -11.25 -6.16 -8.42
C THR A 164 -11.98 -7.49 -8.21
N ARG A 165 -12.24 -7.87 -6.95
CA ARG A 165 -13.03 -9.08 -6.62
C ARG A 165 -14.38 -9.08 -7.33
N LYS A 166 -15.08 -7.94 -7.33
CA LYS A 166 -16.39 -7.83 -7.97
C LYS A 166 -16.30 -8.03 -9.49
N ILE A 167 -15.22 -7.55 -10.13
CA ILE A 167 -14.97 -7.77 -11.56
C ILE A 167 -14.81 -9.27 -11.83
N ILE A 168 -13.97 -9.94 -11.04
CA ILE A 168 -13.65 -11.37 -11.18
C ILE A 168 -14.89 -12.23 -10.95
N GLU A 169 -15.67 -11.96 -9.90
CA GLU A 169 -16.90 -12.70 -9.60
C GLU A 169 -17.96 -12.52 -10.68
N LEU A 170 -18.17 -11.29 -11.18
CA LEU A 170 -19.11 -11.02 -12.26
C LEU A 170 -18.72 -11.77 -13.54
N ALA A 171 -17.42 -11.85 -13.87
CA ALA A 171 -16.98 -12.49 -15.12
C ALA A 171 -17.36 -13.98 -15.22
N ARG A 172 -17.70 -14.62 -14.10
CA ARG A 172 -18.18 -16.01 -14.05
C ARG A 172 -19.64 -16.15 -14.47
N THR A 173 -20.45 -15.13 -14.26
CA THR A 173 -21.91 -15.18 -14.48
C THR A 173 -22.36 -14.26 -15.60
N ASP A 174 -21.72 -13.09 -15.74
CA ASP A 174 -22.03 -12.05 -16.71
C ASP A 174 -20.75 -11.26 -17.06
N ARG A 175 -20.10 -11.65 -18.18
CA ARG A 175 -18.89 -10.99 -18.68
C ARG A 175 -19.15 -9.55 -19.14
N GLU A 176 -20.34 -9.24 -19.64
CA GLU A 176 -20.66 -7.88 -20.07
C GLU A 176 -20.75 -6.95 -18.84
N ALA A 177 -21.38 -7.41 -17.76
CA ALA A 177 -21.39 -6.70 -16.49
C ALA A 177 -19.97 -6.54 -15.90
N ALA A 178 -19.13 -7.58 -16.01
CA ALA A 178 -17.74 -7.52 -15.59
C ALA A 178 -16.94 -6.48 -16.37
N SER A 179 -17.06 -6.44 -17.71
CA SER A 179 -16.46 -5.42 -18.57
C SER A 179 -16.91 -4.00 -18.20
N LYS A 180 -18.20 -3.79 -17.93
CA LYS A 180 -18.72 -2.49 -17.46
C LYS A 180 -18.12 -2.10 -16.11
N ARG A 181 -18.05 -3.05 -15.15
CA ARG A 181 -17.47 -2.82 -13.82
C ARG A 181 -15.98 -2.51 -13.89
N LEU A 182 -15.22 -3.19 -14.76
CA LEU A 182 -13.81 -2.94 -15.03
C LEU A 182 -13.60 -1.56 -15.65
N THR A 183 -14.46 -1.16 -16.59
CA THR A 183 -14.42 0.18 -17.18
C THR A 183 -14.67 1.26 -16.13
N GLN A 184 -15.66 1.09 -15.26
CA GLN A 184 -15.91 2.01 -14.13
C GLN A 184 -14.70 2.09 -13.20
N TYR A 185 -14.13 0.94 -12.84
CA TYR A 185 -12.96 0.84 -11.98
C TYR A 185 -11.81 1.70 -12.49
N MET A 186 -11.43 1.51 -13.76
CA MET A 186 -10.31 2.22 -14.36
C MET A 186 -10.57 3.71 -14.59
N LYS A 187 -11.82 4.11 -14.84
CA LYS A 187 -12.15 5.52 -15.11
C LYS A 187 -12.33 6.36 -13.86
N LYS A 188 -12.68 5.77 -12.73
CA LYS A 188 -13.12 6.52 -11.54
C LYS A 188 -12.46 6.11 -10.22
N GLU A 189 -11.96 4.88 -10.12
CA GLU A 189 -11.61 4.29 -8.82
C GLU A 189 -10.13 3.94 -8.71
N TRP A 190 -9.49 3.49 -9.79
CA TRP A 190 -8.12 3.01 -9.73
C TRP A 190 -7.10 4.10 -9.42
N TYR A 191 -7.08 5.19 -10.21
CA TYR A 191 -6.08 6.26 -10.01
C TYR A 191 -6.31 6.99 -8.69
N LYS A 192 -7.56 7.36 -8.42
CA LYS A 192 -7.98 7.95 -7.15
C LYS A 192 -7.65 7.07 -5.95
N GLY A 193 -7.72 5.75 -6.12
CA GLY A 193 -7.33 4.75 -5.13
C GLY A 193 -5.86 4.76 -4.72
N HIS A 194 -5.03 5.66 -5.26
CA HIS A 194 -3.63 5.81 -4.89
C HIS A 194 -3.27 7.25 -4.46
N HIS A 195 -4.27 8.11 -4.25
CA HIS A 195 -4.01 9.48 -3.80
C HIS A 195 -3.32 9.51 -2.42
N ASP A 196 -3.65 8.56 -1.55
CA ASP A 196 -3.05 8.34 -0.22
C ASP A 196 -1.53 8.10 -0.23
N VAL A 197 -0.96 7.79 -1.40
CA VAL A 197 0.48 7.56 -1.60
C VAL A 197 1.08 8.57 -2.58
N GLY A 198 0.50 9.76 -2.66
CA GLY A 198 1.04 10.90 -3.40
C GLY A 198 0.83 10.88 -4.92
N TRP A 199 0.04 9.94 -5.46
CA TRP A 199 -0.10 9.81 -6.93
C TRP A 199 -0.81 10.99 -7.58
N ARG A 200 -1.69 11.70 -6.86
CA ARG A 200 -2.49 12.82 -7.40
C ARG A 200 -1.63 13.82 -8.16
N ASN A 201 -0.50 14.22 -7.56
CA ASN A 201 0.39 15.26 -8.09
C ASN A 201 1.72 14.74 -8.64
N ALA A 202 2.01 13.43 -8.56
CA ALA A 202 3.29 12.85 -8.97
C ALA A 202 3.68 13.16 -10.43
N HIS A 203 2.70 13.40 -11.31
CA HIS A 203 2.96 13.78 -12.70
C HIS A 203 3.65 15.14 -12.88
N LYS A 204 3.74 15.94 -11.80
CA LYS A 204 4.47 17.22 -11.77
C LYS A 204 5.98 17.03 -11.55
N ASP A 205 6.38 15.86 -11.06
CA ASP A 205 7.77 15.56 -10.73
C ASP A 205 8.60 15.23 -11.98
N SER A 206 9.90 15.55 -11.95
CA SER A 206 10.80 15.36 -13.08
C SER A 206 11.11 13.89 -13.38
N ASP A 207 10.95 13.01 -12.40
CA ASP A 207 11.16 11.56 -12.51
C ASP A 207 9.87 10.78 -12.84
N TYR A 208 8.76 11.46 -13.12
CA TYR A 208 7.51 10.80 -13.47
C TYR A 208 7.59 10.07 -14.82
N VAL A 209 7.61 8.73 -14.77
CA VAL A 209 7.61 7.84 -15.94
C VAL A 209 6.28 7.13 -16.19
N GLY A 210 5.21 7.53 -15.49
CA GLY A 210 3.85 7.05 -15.72
C GLY A 210 3.42 5.92 -14.78
N PHE A 211 2.20 6.04 -14.28
CA PHE A 211 1.52 4.99 -13.53
C PHE A 211 0.59 4.19 -14.42
N TRP A 212 0.63 2.87 -14.26
CA TRP A 212 -0.08 1.91 -15.09
C TRP A 212 -0.72 0.81 -14.25
N SER A 213 -1.98 0.48 -14.55
CA SER A 213 -2.69 -0.65 -13.94
C SER A 213 -2.42 -1.93 -14.72
N PHE A 214 -1.20 -2.45 -14.59
CA PHE A 214 -0.84 -3.71 -15.23
C PHE A 214 -1.71 -4.87 -14.73
N GLU A 215 -2.04 -4.86 -13.45
CA GLU A 215 -2.87 -5.87 -12.80
C GLU A 215 -4.29 -5.91 -13.36
N THR A 216 -4.91 -4.75 -13.66
CA THR A 216 -6.24 -4.73 -14.26
C THR A 216 -6.23 -5.21 -15.70
N ALA A 217 -5.20 -4.87 -16.47
CA ALA A 217 -5.02 -5.42 -17.81
C ALA A 217 -4.79 -6.93 -17.79
N ALA A 218 -3.99 -7.43 -16.83
CA ALA A 218 -3.77 -8.86 -16.67
C ALA A 218 -5.07 -9.58 -16.30
N ILE A 219 -5.87 -9.02 -15.38
CA ILE A 219 -7.21 -9.53 -15.04
C ILE A 219 -8.13 -9.56 -16.27
N ALA A 220 -8.18 -8.48 -17.07
CA ALA A 220 -8.97 -8.43 -18.30
C ALA A 220 -8.56 -9.53 -19.29
N LYS A 221 -7.25 -9.74 -19.48
CA LYS A 221 -6.70 -10.81 -20.32
C LYS A 221 -7.11 -12.20 -19.82
N ILE A 222 -6.89 -12.48 -18.53
CA ILE A 222 -7.22 -13.78 -17.89
C ILE A 222 -8.71 -14.11 -18.09
N LEU A 223 -9.57 -13.13 -17.86
CA LEU A 223 -11.03 -13.28 -17.90
C LEU A 223 -11.63 -13.13 -19.31
N GLN A 224 -10.82 -12.73 -20.30
CA GLN A 224 -11.25 -12.44 -21.68
C GLN A 224 -12.40 -11.41 -21.71
N LEU A 225 -12.24 -10.31 -20.96
CA LEU A 225 -13.21 -9.23 -20.90
C LEU A 225 -13.08 -8.29 -22.10
N ASP A 226 -14.19 -7.70 -22.54
CA ASP A 226 -14.18 -6.58 -23.46
C ASP A 226 -13.73 -5.31 -22.72
N ASP A 227 -12.57 -4.78 -23.12
CA ASP A 227 -11.88 -3.62 -22.56
C ASP A 227 -11.76 -2.48 -23.59
N ALA A 228 -12.45 -2.54 -24.73
CA ALA A 228 -12.32 -1.56 -25.82
C ALA A 228 -12.59 -0.12 -25.36
N ALA A 229 -13.50 0.06 -24.39
CA ALA A 229 -13.83 1.35 -23.80
C ALA A 229 -12.68 2.00 -23.00
N LEU A 230 -11.57 1.28 -22.78
CA LEU A 230 -10.37 1.70 -22.08
C LEU A 230 -9.15 1.91 -22.98
N GLU A 231 -9.27 1.74 -24.30
CA GLU A 231 -8.17 1.94 -25.26
C GLU A 231 -7.46 3.30 -25.07
N LYS A 232 -8.23 4.35 -24.76
CA LYS A 232 -7.72 5.72 -24.55
C LYS A 232 -7.56 6.11 -23.08
N ASN A 233 -7.73 5.18 -22.13
CA ASN A 233 -7.54 5.49 -20.72
C ASN A 233 -6.04 5.67 -20.43
N ASN A 234 -5.67 6.76 -19.77
CA ASN A 234 -4.28 7.16 -19.57
C ASN A 234 -3.45 6.17 -18.73
N HIS A 235 -4.11 5.30 -17.95
CA HIS A 235 -3.46 4.39 -17.01
C HIS A 235 -3.75 2.91 -17.30
N TYR A 236 -4.59 2.61 -18.28
CA TYR A 236 -4.89 1.23 -18.68
C TYR A 236 -3.93 0.78 -19.79
N PRO A 237 -3.10 -0.25 -19.59
CA PRO A 237 -2.13 -0.66 -20.60
C PRO A 237 -2.77 -1.54 -21.69
N TYR A 238 -3.64 -0.93 -22.51
CA TYR A 238 -4.45 -1.61 -23.53
C TYR A 238 -3.62 -2.43 -24.52
N GLU A 239 -2.60 -1.83 -25.16
CA GLU A 239 -1.76 -2.54 -26.12
C GLU A 239 -1.09 -3.78 -25.50
N LEU A 240 -0.69 -3.69 -24.24
CA LEU A 240 -0.06 -4.79 -23.50
C LEU A 240 -1.07 -5.91 -23.17
N ALA A 241 -2.33 -5.56 -22.87
CA ALA A 241 -3.44 -6.52 -22.72
C ALA A 241 -3.68 -7.35 -23.99
N HIS A 242 -3.44 -6.75 -25.16
CA HIS A 242 -3.70 -7.37 -26.46
C HIS A 242 -2.45 -7.92 -27.17
N TYR A 243 -1.26 -7.84 -26.56
CA TYR A 243 0.03 -8.19 -27.20
C TYR A 243 0.14 -9.65 -27.65
N LYS A 244 -0.15 -10.60 -26.76
CA LYS A 244 -0.08 -12.06 -26.99
C LYS A 244 -1.35 -12.74 -26.44
N ARG A 245 -1.70 -13.90 -27.00
CA ARG A 245 -2.89 -14.71 -26.65
C ARG A 245 -2.62 -16.23 -26.65
N GLY A 246 -1.39 -16.63 -26.34
CA GLY A 246 -0.96 -18.04 -26.31
C GLY A 246 -1.04 -18.71 -24.94
N MET A 247 -1.07 -17.93 -23.86
CA MET A 247 -1.13 -18.47 -22.50
C MET A 247 -2.56 -18.89 -22.13
N THR A 248 -2.67 -20.01 -21.39
CA THR A 248 -3.96 -20.50 -20.87
C THR A 248 -4.01 -20.28 -19.36
N PHE A 249 -5.21 -20.03 -18.85
CA PHE A 249 -5.43 -19.67 -17.46
C PHE A 249 -6.38 -20.63 -16.77
N ARG A 250 -6.06 -20.97 -15.52
CA ARG A 250 -6.92 -21.74 -14.62
C ARG A 250 -8.03 -20.85 -14.07
N ASP A 251 -9.20 -21.44 -13.85
CA ASP A 251 -10.28 -20.79 -13.11
C ASP A 251 -9.92 -20.64 -11.62
N VAL A 252 -10.16 -19.45 -11.06
CA VAL A 252 -9.83 -19.08 -9.68
C VAL A 252 -11.05 -18.49 -9.01
N THR A 253 -11.28 -18.85 -7.74
CA THR A 253 -12.43 -18.42 -6.95
C THR A 253 -11.99 -17.81 -5.64
N PHE A 254 -12.70 -16.76 -5.21
CA PHE A 254 -12.58 -16.23 -3.87
C PHE A 254 -13.35 -17.11 -2.88
N VAL A 255 -12.73 -17.35 -1.73
CA VAL A 255 -13.39 -17.84 -0.53
C VAL A 255 -13.33 -16.73 0.50
N ASP A 256 -14.44 -16.50 1.21
CA ASP A 256 -14.44 -15.56 2.33
C ASP A 256 -13.60 -16.15 3.45
N GLU A 257 -12.66 -15.36 3.96
CA GLU A 257 -11.94 -15.70 5.17
C GLU A 257 -12.95 -15.62 6.32
N LEU A 258 -13.01 -16.68 7.15
CA LEU A 258 -13.73 -16.63 8.42
C LEU A 258 -12.95 -15.69 9.33
N ILE A 259 -13.16 -14.38 9.18
CA ILE A 259 -12.71 -13.40 10.14
C ILE A 259 -13.57 -13.65 11.38
N GLU A 260 -12.98 -14.22 12.42
CA GLU A 260 -13.55 -14.07 13.76
C GLU A 260 -13.65 -12.57 13.98
N GLU A 261 -14.87 -12.01 13.98
CA GLU A 261 -15.06 -10.64 14.44
C GLU A 261 -14.38 -10.57 15.80
N GLU A 262 -13.33 -9.74 15.93
CA GLU A 262 -12.77 -9.45 17.24
C GLU A 262 -13.87 -8.78 18.04
N THR A 263 -14.66 -9.58 18.75
CA THR A 263 -15.72 -9.10 19.62
C THR A 263 -15.03 -8.45 20.80
N GLY A 264 -14.84 -7.14 20.73
CA GLY A 264 -14.35 -6.37 21.85
C GLY A 264 -15.25 -6.53 23.06
N VAL A 265 -14.70 -6.30 24.26
CA VAL A 265 -15.51 -6.22 25.47
C VAL A 265 -16.16 -4.83 25.51
N PRO A 266 -17.50 -4.74 25.42
CA PRO A 266 -18.18 -3.46 25.30
C PRO A 266 -18.15 -2.69 26.63
N GLY A 267 -17.73 -1.43 26.55
CA GLY A 267 -18.00 -0.39 27.53
C GLY A 267 -16.74 0.37 27.95
N ILE A 268 -16.90 1.66 28.20
CA ILE A 268 -15.88 2.53 28.77
C ILE A 268 -16.43 3.18 30.05
N PRO A 269 -16.67 2.42 31.14
CA PRO A 269 -17.25 2.96 32.38
C PRO A 269 -16.54 4.19 32.94
N ALA A 270 -15.23 4.31 32.73
CA ALA A 270 -14.45 5.46 33.17
C ALA A 270 -14.72 6.76 32.38
N GLN A 271 -15.31 6.64 31.18
CA GLN A 271 -15.83 7.76 30.38
C GLN A 271 -16.87 7.26 29.33
N PRO A 272 -18.14 7.06 29.71
CA PRO A 272 -19.16 6.47 28.81
C PRO A 272 -19.48 7.32 27.58
N ALA A 273 -19.22 8.63 27.64
CA ALA A 273 -19.46 9.55 26.52
C ALA A 273 -18.61 9.25 25.28
N LEU A 274 -17.49 8.52 25.43
CA LEU A 274 -16.61 8.16 24.31
C LEU A 274 -17.09 6.93 23.52
N GLU A 275 -17.90 6.06 24.13
CA GLU A 275 -18.32 4.78 23.55
C GLU A 275 -18.94 4.91 22.14
N PRO A 276 -19.76 5.93 21.80
CA PRO A 276 -20.33 6.03 20.45
C PRO A 276 -19.30 6.39 19.36
N MET A 277 -18.12 6.89 19.74
CA MET A 277 -17.07 7.34 18.81
C MET A 277 -15.92 6.33 18.67
N ILE A 278 -15.86 5.32 19.53
CA ILE A 278 -14.78 4.33 19.55
C ILE A 278 -15.35 2.95 19.16
N PRO A 279 -14.66 2.15 18.34
CA PRO A 279 -15.06 0.77 18.08
C PRO A 279 -15.08 -0.07 19.35
N VAL A 280 -16.08 -0.94 19.48
CA VAL A 280 -16.22 -1.86 20.62
C VAL A 280 -14.95 -2.68 20.86
N THR A 281 -14.23 -3.06 19.80
CA THR A 281 -12.93 -3.75 19.85
C THR A 281 -11.90 -3.06 20.73
N TYR A 282 -11.95 -1.73 20.87
CA TYR A 282 -11.00 -0.95 21.66
C TYR A 282 -11.55 -0.47 23.01
N HIS A 283 -12.84 -0.68 23.31
CA HIS A 283 -13.47 -0.17 24.54
C HIS A 283 -12.72 -0.58 25.82
N ALA A 284 -12.41 -1.87 25.94
CA ALA A 284 -11.73 -2.41 27.13
C ALA A 284 -10.36 -1.76 27.37
N TRP A 285 -9.56 -1.67 26.31
CA TRP A 285 -8.21 -1.10 26.37
C TRP A 285 -8.25 0.40 26.68
N ILE A 286 -9.15 1.14 26.03
CA ILE A 286 -9.34 2.57 26.28
C ILE A 286 -9.80 2.82 27.73
N ASN A 287 -10.70 1.99 28.25
CA ASN A 287 -11.12 2.09 29.64
C ASN A 287 -9.97 1.81 30.61
N GLU A 288 -9.17 0.78 30.37
CA GLU A 288 -8.00 0.45 31.17
C GLU A 288 -6.99 1.61 31.18
N LEU A 289 -6.68 2.17 30.02
CA LEU A 289 -5.78 3.32 29.88
C LEU A 289 -6.29 4.52 30.70
N ILE A 290 -7.58 4.85 30.62
CA ILE A 290 -8.17 5.96 31.41
C ILE A 290 -8.06 5.69 32.92
N VAL A 291 -8.33 4.46 33.35
CA VAL A 291 -8.27 4.09 34.78
C VAL A 291 -6.83 4.17 35.29
N ASP A 292 -5.90 3.58 34.54
CA ASP A 292 -4.49 3.55 34.90
C ASP A 292 -3.89 4.95 34.91
N TYR A 293 -4.20 5.80 33.93
CA TYR A 293 -3.73 7.18 33.92
C TYR A 293 -4.18 7.95 35.16
N LYS A 294 -5.33 7.60 35.75
CA LYS A 294 -5.83 8.23 36.99
C LYS A 294 -5.23 7.64 38.27
N GLN A 295 -4.82 6.37 38.25
CA GLN A 295 -4.46 5.62 39.46
C GLN A 295 -2.96 5.35 39.61
N LEU A 296 -2.26 5.12 38.50
CA LEU A 296 -0.83 4.84 38.50
C LEU A 296 -0.02 6.13 38.68
N ASP A 297 1.15 5.99 39.32
CA ASP A 297 2.18 7.02 39.26
C ASP A 297 2.80 7.10 37.85
N ALA A 298 3.56 8.17 37.61
CA ALA A 298 4.16 8.43 36.30
C ALA A 298 5.02 7.26 35.82
N ARG A 299 5.83 6.70 36.72
CA ARG A 299 6.78 5.64 36.38
C ARG A 299 6.07 4.36 35.97
N ALA A 300 5.09 3.92 36.76
CA ALA A 300 4.32 2.72 36.48
C ALA A 300 3.49 2.85 35.21
N PHE A 301 2.90 4.02 34.94
CA PHE A 301 2.19 4.26 33.68
C PHE A 301 3.15 4.22 32.48
N PHE A 302 4.29 4.92 32.58
CA PHE A 302 5.29 4.97 31.53
C PHE A 302 5.77 3.56 31.17
N GLU A 303 6.19 2.77 32.15
CA GLU A 303 6.68 1.41 31.91
C GLU A 303 5.62 0.49 31.30
N LYS A 304 4.33 0.69 31.64
CA LYS A 304 3.23 -0.12 31.09
C LYS A 304 2.88 0.25 29.66
N TYR A 305 2.89 1.54 29.31
CA TYR A 305 2.35 2.03 28.04
C TYR A 305 3.39 2.55 27.05
N ASN A 306 4.67 2.67 27.43
CA ASN A 306 5.72 3.19 26.54
C ASN A 306 5.83 2.41 25.23
N GLU A 307 5.81 1.08 25.27
CA GLU A 307 5.89 0.28 24.04
C GLU A 307 4.68 0.48 23.13
N ALA A 308 3.49 0.67 23.70
CA ALA A 308 2.25 0.77 22.94
C ALA A 308 1.97 2.18 22.41
N LEU A 309 2.47 3.22 23.08
CA LEU A 309 2.22 4.64 22.76
C LEU A 309 3.49 5.40 22.36
N VAL A 310 4.64 4.72 22.40
CA VAL A 310 5.96 5.24 22.07
C VAL A 310 6.27 6.56 22.81
N LEU A 311 6.05 6.54 24.14
CA LEU A 311 6.13 7.75 24.97
C LEU A 311 7.54 8.36 24.96
N ASP A 312 8.57 7.55 24.79
CA ASP A 312 9.97 7.97 24.64
C ASP A 312 10.31 8.63 23.31
N GLU A 313 9.45 8.52 22.30
CA GLU A 313 9.55 9.32 21.07
C GLU A 313 8.77 10.64 21.17
N ILE A 314 7.76 10.70 22.04
CA ILE A 314 6.98 11.93 22.29
C ILE A 314 7.73 12.87 23.25
N TRP A 315 8.37 12.31 24.28
CA TRP A 315 9.11 13.08 25.29
C TRP A 315 10.59 12.69 25.32
N ASP A 316 11.46 13.69 25.16
CA ASP A 316 12.93 13.54 25.12
C ASP A 316 13.54 12.88 26.37
N SER A 317 12.82 12.87 27.49
CA SER A 317 13.22 12.19 28.72
C SER A 317 12.05 11.81 29.61
N PHE A 318 12.28 10.87 30.53
CA PHE A 318 11.29 10.48 31.54
C PHE A 318 10.90 11.64 32.46
N GLU A 319 11.85 12.53 32.80
CA GLU A 319 11.56 13.72 33.63
C GLU A 319 10.61 14.68 32.92
N ALA A 320 10.78 14.87 31.60
CA ALA A 320 9.86 15.68 30.80
C ALA A 320 8.46 15.05 30.80
N TYR A 321 8.37 13.74 30.56
CA TYR A 321 7.11 13.00 30.67
C TYR A 321 6.50 13.10 32.08
N GLU A 322 7.29 12.98 33.15
CA GLU A 322 6.81 13.01 34.53
C GLU A 322 6.20 14.37 34.89
N GLU A 323 6.82 15.47 34.46
CA GLU A 323 6.29 16.83 34.60
C GLU A 323 4.92 16.96 33.91
N HIS A 324 4.81 16.46 32.67
CA HIS A 324 3.55 16.45 31.91
C HIS A 324 2.49 15.49 32.48
N HIS A 325 2.90 14.37 33.06
CA HIS A 325 1.96 13.44 33.69
C HIS A 325 1.40 14.03 35.01
N ALA A 326 2.15 14.91 35.68
CA ALA A 326 1.73 15.55 36.91
C ALA A 326 0.56 16.54 36.71
N SER A 327 0.46 17.20 35.55
CA SER A 327 -0.65 18.12 35.23
C SER A 327 -1.98 17.40 34.95
N LYS A 328 -1.93 16.09 34.62
CA LYS A 328 -3.11 15.23 34.35
C LYS A 328 -4.05 15.78 33.26
N ASP A 329 -3.52 16.56 32.34
CA ASP A 329 -4.24 17.29 31.28
C ASP A 329 -3.86 16.80 29.87
N ARG A 330 -3.28 15.60 29.74
CA ARG A 330 -2.86 15.01 28.45
C ARG A 330 -3.53 13.67 28.14
N LEU A 331 -4.60 13.34 28.86
CA LEU A 331 -5.26 12.04 28.70
C LEU A 331 -5.94 11.93 27.32
N GLY A 332 -6.63 12.98 26.86
CA GLY A 332 -7.22 13.00 25.52
C GLY A 332 -6.19 12.78 24.42
N MET A 333 -5.03 13.43 24.52
CA MET A 333 -3.91 13.26 23.58
C MET A 333 -3.42 11.81 23.55
N LEU A 334 -3.20 11.19 24.72
CA LEU A 334 -2.78 9.78 24.81
C LEU A 334 -3.81 8.83 24.22
N LEU A 335 -5.12 9.12 24.33
CA LEU A 335 -6.17 8.32 23.69
C LEU A 335 -6.16 8.46 22.16
N VAL A 336 -5.84 9.65 21.64
CA VAL A 336 -5.66 9.86 20.20
C VAL A 336 -4.49 9.02 19.70
N PHE A 337 -3.34 9.09 20.36
CA PHE A 337 -2.15 8.29 19.99
C PHE A 337 -2.37 6.79 20.15
N ALA A 338 -3.10 6.37 21.19
CA ALA A 338 -3.45 4.96 21.37
C ALA A 338 -4.23 4.41 20.16
N LEU A 339 -5.19 5.18 19.65
CA LEU A 339 -6.00 4.75 18.51
C LEU A 339 -5.29 4.97 17.16
N GLU A 340 -4.39 5.93 17.07
CA GLU A 340 -3.48 6.11 15.93
C GLU A 340 -2.53 4.91 15.80
N ALA A 341 -1.95 4.42 16.90
CA ALA A 341 -1.11 3.23 16.91
C ALA A 341 -1.86 1.92 16.53
N LYS A 342 -3.20 1.96 16.51
CA LYS A 342 -4.07 0.88 15.99
C LYS A 342 -4.56 1.14 14.56
N GLU A 343 -4.05 2.20 13.94
CA GLU A 343 -4.41 2.76 12.62
C GLU A 343 -5.91 3.07 12.51
N TRP A 344 -6.54 3.38 13.65
CA TRP A 344 -7.94 3.71 13.72
C TRP A 344 -8.18 5.21 13.56
N ILE A 345 -7.35 6.01 14.22
CA ILE A 345 -7.21 7.43 13.93
C ILE A 345 -6.15 7.58 12.84
N LEU A 346 -6.48 8.32 11.79
CA LEU A 346 -5.55 8.72 10.77
C LEU A 346 -4.78 9.95 11.26
N GLN A 347 -3.46 9.87 11.31
CA GLN A 347 -2.59 11.03 11.43
C GLN A 347 -2.17 11.52 10.04
N LEU A 348 -2.17 12.83 9.82
CA LEU A 348 -1.68 13.48 8.60
C LEU A 348 -0.71 14.61 8.95
N ASP A 349 0.32 14.77 8.11
CA ASP A 349 1.17 15.96 8.14
C ASP A 349 0.38 17.20 7.67
N TYR A 350 0.74 18.39 8.17
CA TYR A 350 0.07 19.65 7.78
C TYR A 350 0.08 19.94 6.27
N LYS A 351 0.93 19.26 5.48
CA LYS A 351 0.97 19.39 4.02
C LYS A 351 0.04 18.44 3.27
N GLU A 352 -0.53 17.46 3.94
CA GLU A 352 -1.37 16.44 3.31
C GLU A 352 -2.85 16.85 3.32
N ASP A 353 -3.54 16.59 2.20
CA ASP A 353 -4.94 16.92 2.03
C ASP A 353 -5.81 15.73 2.46
N ILE A 354 -6.63 15.87 3.51
CA ILE A 354 -7.53 14.81 4.01
C ILE A 354 -8.40 14.16 2.93
N GLU A 355 -8.71 14.88 1.85
CA GLU A 355 -9.50 14.38 0.72
C GLU A 355 -8.84 13.19 0.01
N ASP A 356 -7.50 13.14 0.03
CA ASP A 356 -6.70 12.08 -0.57
C ASP A 356 -6.63 10.83 0.31
N HIS A 357 -7.01 10.92 1.59
CA HIS A 357 -6.88 9.83 2.57
C HIS A 357 -8.23 9.33 3.11
N VAL A 358 -9.30 10.13 3.08
CA VAL A 358 -10.58 9.79 3.71
C VAL A 358 -11.19 8.49 3.18
N ASP A 359 -11.01 8.17 1.89
CA ASP A 359 -11.52 6.95 1.27
C ASP A 359 -10.69 5.68 1.65
N PHE A 360 -9.64 5.84 2.46
CA PHE A 360 -8.72 4.77 2.92
C PHE A 360 -8.80 4.53 4.43
N MET A 361 -9.49 5.39 5.17
CA MET A 361 -9.64 5.26 6.62
C MET A 361 -10.43 4.00 7.00
N LYS A 362 -10.04 3.36 8.11
CA LYS A 362 -10.78 2.23 8.67
C LYS A 362 -12.21 2.66 9.05
N ASN A 363 -13.18 1.79 8.77
CA ASN A 363 -14.59 2.00 9.13
C ASN A 363 -15.17 0.77 9.82
N ALA A 364 -15.27 0.85 11.15
CA ALA A 364 -15.85 -0.15 12.03
C ALA A 364 -17.38 -0.20 11.99
N TRP A 365 -18.05 0.79 11.40
CA TRP A 365 -19.51 0.89 11.34
C TRP A 365 -20.04 0.54 9.96
N LYS A 366 -19.61 -0.62 9.44
CA LYS A 366 -20.05 -1.13 8.13
C LYS A 366 -21.58 -1.11 8.03
N GLY A 367 -22.09 -0.53 6.95
CA GLY A 367 -23.54 -0.40 6.70
C GLY A 367 -24.23 0.78 7.39
N GLN A 368 -23.51 1.57 8.18
CA GLN A 368 -24.01 2.82 8.75
C GLN A 368 -23.40 4.03 8.02
N SER A 369 -24.16 5.13 7.96
CA SER A 369 -23.60 6.41 7.51
C SER A 369 -22.62 6.94 8.56
N THR A 370 -21.45 7.40 8.10
CA THR A 370 -20.42 7.97 8.94
C THR A 370 -20.20 9.46 8.63
N LYS A 371 -19.62 10.18 9.58
CA LYS A 371 -19.08 11.54 9.44
C LYS A 371 -17.60 11.52 9.84
N LEU A 372 -16.85 12.49 9.35
CA LEU A 372 -15.45 12.68 9.70
C LEU A 372 -15.35 13.62 10.90
N LEU A 373 -14.58 13.24 11.91
CA LEU A 373 -14.18 14.10 13.01
C LEU A 373 -12.69 14.42 12.90
N GLU A 374 -12.34 15.63 13.32
CA GLU A 374 -10.96 16.11 13.50
C GLU A 374 -10.69 16.29 15.00
N PHE A 375 -9.50 15.86 15.43
CA PHE A 375 -9.03 15.98 16.80
C PHE A 375 -7.91 17.02 16.85
N GLU A 376 -8.20 18.17 17.45
CA GLU A 376 -7.24 19.27 17.59
C GLU A 376 -6.35 19.04 18.82
N LEU A 377 -5.10 18.64 18.57
CA LEU A 377 -4.07 18.56 19.59
C LEU A 377 -3.33 19.91 19.71
N VAL A 378 -3.15 20.38 20.95
CA VAL A 378 -2.43 21.63 21.23
C VAL A 378 -0.93 21.44 21.00
N ASP A 379 -0.29 22.40 20.34
CA ASP A 379 1.15 22.43 20.02
C ASP A 379 1.61 21.27 19.10
N ASN A 380 0.75 20.83 18.17
CA ASN A 380 1.06 19.79 17.20
C ASN A 380 0.86 20.30 15.76
N ASP A 381 1.85 20.06 14.89
CA ASP A 381 1.81 20.38 13.45
C ASP A 381 1.18 19.24 12.62
N GLN A 382 0.40 18.38 13.27
CA GLN A 382 -0.24 17.20 12.67
C GLN A 382 -1.74 17.27 12.89
N ALA A 383 -2.50 16.72 11.93
CA ALA A 383 -3.95 16.63 12.00
C ALA A 383 -4.38 15.18 12.21
N TYR A 384 -5.41 14.96 13.03
CA TYR A 384 -5.87 13.63 13.41
C TYR A 384 -7.35 13.47 13.09
N PHE A 385 -7.72 12.37 12.43
CA PHE A 385 -9.07 12.16 11.94
C PHE A 385 -9.62 10.77 12.26
N ALA A 386 -10.92 10.69 12.52
CA ALA A 386 -11.64 9.42 12.58
C ALA A 386 -12.99 9.52 11.86
N LEU A 387 -13.38 8.46 11.18
CA LEU A 387 -14.78 8.26 10.83
C LEU A 387 -15.53 7.91 12.11
N VAL A 388 -16.78 8.33 12.26
CA VAL A 388 -17.71 7.91 13.34
C VAL A 388 -19.14 7.87 12.81
N PRO A 389 -20.11 7.19 13.46
CA PRO A 389 -21.51 7.23 13.05
C PRO A 389 -22.04 8.66 13.07
N VAL A 390 -22.89 9.04 12.11
CA VAL A 390 -23.53 10.36 12.12
C VAL A 390 -24.32 10.62 13.42
N THR A 391 -24.81 9.56 14.06
CA THR A 391 -25.54 9.60 15.34
C THR A 391 -24.65 9.82 16.56
N ALA A 392 -23.33 9.63 16.45
CA ALA A 392 -22.41 9.86 17.56
C ALA A 392 -22.37 11.37 17.89
N PRO A 393 -22.44 11.77 19.17
CA PRO A 393 -22.33 13.15 19.54
C PRO A 393 -20.91 13.67 19.27
N VAL A 394 -20.79 14.94 18.86
CA VAL A 394 -19.47 15.60 18.77
C VAL A 394 -19.16 16.17 20.14
N THR A 395 -18.28 15.50 20.87
CA THR A 395 -17.88 15.89 22.22
C THR A 395 -16.36 15.86 22.33
N ASN A 396 -15.80 16.84 23.02
CA ASN A 396 -14.36 16.90 23.30
C ASN A 396 -13.89 15.63 24.03
N TRP A 397 -12.68 15.20 23.69
CA TRP A 397 -12.00 14.09 24.35
C TRP A 397 -11.10 14.66 25.43
N PHE A 398 -11.67 14.84 26.62
CA PHE A 398 -10.99 15.53 27.73
C PHE A 398 -10.55 16.95 27.30
N GLU A 399 -9.25 17.21 27.24
CA GLU A 399 -8.66 18.45 26.76
C GLU A 399 -8.67 18.61 25.23
N VAL A 400 -8.82 17.52 24.48
CA VAL A 400 -8.75 17.51 23.01
C VAL A 400 -10.07 18.01 22.45
N LYS A 401 -10.01 19.10 21.71
CA LYS A 401 -11.18 19.65 21.01
C LYS A 401 -11.48 18.78 19.80
N VAL A 402 -12.76 18.45 19.64
CA VAL A 402 -13.22 17.58 18.55
C VAL A 402 -14.23 18.34 17.73
N GLU A 403 -13.97 18.45 16.43
CA GLU A 403 -14.86 19.11 15.48
C GLU A 403 -15.28 18.16 14.37
N GLN A 404 -16.40 18.45 13.72
CA GLN A 404 -16.80 17.73 12.51
C GLN A 404 -16.11 18.36 11.31
N ALA A 405 -15.23 17.60 10.66
CA ALA A 405 -14.57 18.00 9.44
C ALA A 405 -15.49 17.84 8.21
N VAL A 406 -15.33 18.72 7.24
CA VAL A 406 -16.04 18.68 5.95
C VAL A 406 -15.02 18.45 4.85
N VAL A 407 -15.14 17.34 4.13
CA VAL A 407 -14.33 17.04 2.95
C VAL A 407 -15.05 17.63 1.73
N VAL A 408 -14.48 18.64 1.09
CA VAL A 408 -15.08 19.30 -0.07
C VAL A 408 -14.52 18.64 -1.33
N ARG A 409 -15.08 17.49 -1.68
CA ARG A 409 -14.67 16.78 -2.90
C ARG A 409 -14.89 17.70 -4.11
N GLU A 410 -13.81 18.18 -4.72
CA GLU A 410 -13.88 18.79 -6.04
C GLU A 410 -14.51 17.76 -7.00
N GLU A 411 -15.64 18.12 -7.61
CA GLU A 411 -16.22 17.31 -8.69
C GLU A 411 -15.29 17.45 -9.91
N GLU A 412 -14.49 16.42 -10.18
CA GLU A 412 -13.69 16.30 -11.42
C GLU A 412 -14.55 16.01 -12.67
#